data_AF-A0A2V8CI83-F1
#
_entry.id   AF-A0A2V8CI83-F1
#
_cell.length_a   1.000
_cell.length_b   1.000
_cell.length_c   1.000
_cell.angle_alpha   90.00
_cell.angle_beta   90.00
_cell.angle_gamma   90.00
#
_symmetry.space_group_name_H-M   'P 1'
#
loop_
_entity.id
_entity.type
_entity.pdbx_description
1 polymer ?
#
loop_
_entity_poly.entity_id
_entity_poly.type
_entity_poly.pdbx_seq_one_letter_code
_entity_poly.pdbx_strand_id
1 'polypeptide(L)'
;MTILSRAITVVLVACSSFVGNVQLQPDQAPISGRPEPVVDNGEFMDLFLKSTYGELQEAMAKPPADRKAWANIYQKAIRLAEMQNLLFFRNRDEVKDPRWGAATAETRQAAADLANAALFGLRNVQKADYEGVRKKYVTLAQTCNVCHKTFARDAPTIKP
;
A
#
# COMPACT_ATOMS: atom_id res chain seq x y z
N MET A 1 -47.44 13.01 53.03
CA MET A 1 -47.58 12.22 51.80
C MET A 1 -48.32 13.05 50.78
N THR A 2 -47.59 13.66 49.85
CA THR A 2 -48.17 14.47 48.77
C THR A 2 -47.31 14.23 47.55
N ILE A 3 -47.83 13.44 46.61
CA ILE A 3 -47.15 13.01 45.39
C ILE A 3 -47.35 14.13 44.36
N LEU A 4 -46.29 14.87 44.03
CA LEU A 4 -46.30 15.80 42.91
C LEU A 4 -46.12 15.02 41.59
N SER A 5 -47.21 14.89 40.84
CA SER A 5 -47.20 14.48 39.43
C SER A 5 -46.40 15.49 38.60
N ARG A 6 -45.27 15.06 38.05
CA ARG A 6 -44.54 15.81 37.03
C ARG A 6 -45.17 15.51 35.67
N ALA A 7 -45.77 16.54 35.07
CA ALA A 7 -46.25 16.51 33.70
C ALA A 7 -45.06 16.33 32.73
N ILE A 8 -45.14 15.30 31.89
CA ILE A 8 -44.21 15.05 30.79
C ILE A 8 -44.66 15.93 29.61
N THR A 9 -43.94 17.01 29.35
CA THR A 9 -44.09 17.78 28.12
C THR A 9 -43.43 17.01 26.99
N VAL A 10 -44.24 16.39 26.14
CA VAL A 10 -43.79 15.78 24.87
C VAL A 10 -43.52 16.92 23.89
N VAL A 11 -42.24 17.20 23.63
CA VAL A 11 -41.83 18.11 22.55
C VAL A 11 -41.93 17.34 21.23
N LEU A 12 -42.95 17.65 20.42
CA LEU A 12 -43.01 17.23 19.03
C LEU A 12 -41.88 17.91 18.25
N VAL A 13 -40.87 17.13 17.86
CA VAL A 13 -39.87 17.55 16.88
C VAL A 13 -40.51 17.50 15.50
N ALA A 14 -40.75 18.66 14.90
CA ALA A 14 -41.19 18.77 13.53
C ALA A 14 -40.09 18.25 12.59
N CYS A 15 -40.34 17.12 11.94
CA CYS A 15 -39.49 16.55 10.92
C CYS A 15 -39.64 17.39 9.64
N SER A 16 -38.83 18.43 9.49
CA SER A 16 -38.76 19.21 8.26
C SER A 16 -38.10 18.36 7.18
N SER A 17 -38.91 17.86 6.25
CA SER A 17 -38.49 17.18 5.04
C SER A 17 -37.57 18.09 4.23
N PHE A 18 -36.25 17.91 4.37
CA PHE A 18 -35.27 18.46 3.44
C PHE A 18 -35.45 17.71 2.11
N VAL A 19 -36.23 18.29 1.20
CA VAL A 19 -36.21 17.91 -0.21
C VAL A 19 -34.88 18.42 -0.76
N GLY A 20 -33.84 17.59 -0.65
CA GLY A 20 -32.55 17.87 -1.25
C GLY A 20 -32.70 17.90 -2.76
N ASN A 21 -32.55 19.08 -3.37
CA ASN A 21 -32.26 19.18 -4.80
C ASN A 21 -30.94 18.42 -5.03
N VAL A 22 -31.03 17.23 -5.61
CA VAL A 22 -29.88 16.54 -6.21
C VAL A 22 -29.50 17.38 -7.43
N GLN A 23 -28.66 18.37 -7.20
CA GLN A 23 -28.02 19.08 -8.29
C GLN A 23 -27.03 18.09 -8.91
N LEU A 24 -27.41 17.53 -10.06
CA LEU A 24 -26.51 16.72 -10.88
C LEU A 24 -25.24 17.54 -11.08
N GLN A 25 -24.17 17.08 -10.44
CA GLN A 25 -22.85 17.64 -10.60
C GLN A 25 -22.49 17.49 -12.09
N PRO A 26 -22.17 18.57 -12.82
CA PRO A 26 -21.86 18.46 -14.24
C PRO A 26 -20.73 17.44 -14.41
N ASP A 27 -20.90 16.52 -15.36
CA ASP A 27 -19.89 15.53 -15.75
C ASP A 27 -18.53 16.22 -15.78
N GLN A 28 -17.65 15.84 -14.85
CA GLN A 28 -16.30 16.36 -14.84
C GLN A 28 -15.68 16.04 -16.20
N ALA A 29 -15.23 17.07 -16.92
CA ALA A 29 -14.45 16.89 -18.14
C ALA A 29 -13.35 15.86 -17.87
N PRO A 30 -13.10 14.90 -18.80
CA PRO A 30 -12.11 13.86 -18.57
C PRO A 30 -10.78 14.52 -18.23
N ILE A 31 -10.22 14.17 -17.06
CA ILE A 31 -8.91 14.66 -16.63
C ILE A 31 -7.91 14.26 -17.72
N SER A 32 -7.49 15.24 -18.53
CA SER A 32 -6.36 15.06 -19.43
C SER A 32 -5.10 14.93 -18.56
N GLY A 33 -4.31 13.87 -18.78
CA GLY A 33 -3.09 13.58 -18.02
C GLY A 33 -3.15 12.36 -17.09
N ARG A 34 -3.63 11.20 -17.59
CA ARG A 34 -3.40 9.94 -16.87
C ARG A 34 -1.89 9.70 -16.74
N PRO A 35 -1.39 9.14 -15.62
CA PRO A 35 0.01 8.74 -15.53
C PRO A 35 0.38 7.78 -16.66
N GLU A 36 1.47 8.09 -17.35
CA GLU A 36 2.02 7.24 -18.41
C GLU A 36 3.38 6.69 -18.01
N PRO A 37 3.71 5.44 -18.40
CA PRO A 37 5.06 4.91 -18.21
C PRO A 37 6.11 5.75 -18.95
N VAL A 38 7.16 6.17 -18.25
CA VAL A 38 8.32 6.85 -18.86
C VAL A 38 9.30 5.84 -19.48
N VAL A 39 9.43 4.67 -18.85
CA VAL A 39 10.27 3.55 -19.29
C VAL A 39 9.40 2.33 -19.53
N ASP A 40 9.89 1.41 -20.36
CA ASP A 40 9.20 0.13 -20.56
C ASP A 40 9.16 -0.70 -19.27
N ASN A 41 8.32 -1.73 -19.24
CA ASN A 41 8.14 -2.51 -18.03
C ASN A 41 9.39 -3.33 -17.64
N GLY A 42 10.14 -3.85 -18.61
CA GLY A 42 11.37 -4.60 -18.35
C GLY A 42 12.42 -3.71 -17.69
N GLU A 43 12.65 -2.53 -18.26
CA GLU A 43 13.55 -1.52 -17.69
C GLU A 43 13.08 -1.10 -16.29
N PHE A 44 11.77 -0.90 -16.10
CA PHE A 44 11.22 -0.59 -14.78
C PHE A 44 11.48 -1.68 -13.73
N MET A 45 11.26 -2.95 -14.10
CA MET A 45 11.48 -4.08 -13.19
C MET A 45 12.97 -4.22 -12.84
N ASP A 46 13.87 -4.07 -13.82
CA ASP A 46 15.31 -4.29 -13.62
C ASP A 46 16.00 -3.10 -12.92
N LEU A 47 15.80 -1.87 -13.40
CA LEU A 47 16.53 -0.71 -12.89
C LEU A 47 15.93 -0.11 -11.63
N PHE A 48 14.61 -0.23 -11.43
CA PHE A 48 13.93 0.39 -10.28
C PHE A 48 13.58 -0.64 -9.21
N LEU A 49 12.76 -1.63 -9.55
CA LEU A 49 12.25 -2.58 -8.55
C LEU A 49 13.33 -3.53 -8.05
N LYS A 50 14.09 -4.18 -8.94
CA LYS A 50 15.16 -5.11 -8.55
C LYS A 50 16.30 -4.39 -7.83
N SER A 51 16.72 -3.22 -8.30
CA SER A 51 17.71 -2.39 -7.61
C SER A 51 17.27 -2.03 -6.19
N THR A 52 16.06 -1.50 -6.03
CA THR A 52 15.52 -1.14 -4.70
C THR A 52 15.34 -2.36 -3.80
N TYR A 53 14.93 -3.50 -4.37
CA TYR A 53 14.84 -4.73 -3.60
C TYR A 53 16.22 -5.19 -3.12
N GLY A 54 17.25 -5.15 -3.97
CA GLY A 54 18.64 -5.44 -3.60
C GLY A 54 19.10 -4.60 -2.41
N GLU A 55 18.87 -3.28 -2.45
CA GLU A 55 19.16 -2.37 -1.32
C GLU A 55 18.40 -2.76 -0.04
N LEU A 56 17.15 -3.22 -0.18
CA LEU A 56 16.37 -3.73 0.95
C LEU A 56 16.97 -5.03 1.50
N GLN A 57 17.44 -5.95 0.66
CA GLN A 57 18.09 -7.18 1.12
C GLN A 57 19.32 -6.86 1.97
N GLU A 58 20.16 -5.93 1.51
CA GLU A 58 21.33 -5.46 2.26
C GLU A 58 20.93 -4.84 3.60
N ALA A 59 19.88 -4.01 3.61
CA ALA A 59 19.36 -3.40 4.84
C ALA A 59 18.76 -4.43 5.82
N MET A 60 18.24 -5.53 5.30
CA MET A 60 17.64 -6.63 6.06
C MET A 60 18.64 -7.73 6.45
N ALA A 61 19.90 -7.65 6.02
CA ALA A 61 20.90 -8.71 6.24
C ALA A 61 21.25 -8.95 7.72
N LYS A 62 21.01 -7.96 8.58
CA LYS A 62 21.20 -8.06 10.03
C LYS A 62 20.15 -7.22 10.78
N PRO A 63 19.88 -7.53 12.06
CA PRO A 63 19.03 -6.69 12.90
C PRO A 63 19.50 -5.22 12.92
N PRO A 64 18.60 -4.24 12.79
CA PRO A 64 18.95 -2.82 12.86
C PRO A 64 19.44 -2.44 14.25
N ALA A 65 20.65 -1.87 14.32
CA ALA A 65 21.26 -1.48 15.59
C ALA A 65 20.77 -0.12 16.12
N ASP A 66 20.29 0.76 15.23
CA ASP A 66 19.96 2.13 15.56
C ASP A 66 18.82 2.69 14.70
N ARG A 67 18.43 3.93 15.01
CA ARG A 67 17.39 4.66 14.29
C ARG A 67 17.70 4.82 12.78
N LYS A 68 18.98 4.99 12.41
CA LYS A 68 19.39 5.15 11.01
C LYS A 68 19.20 3.86 10.23
N ALA A 69 19.54 2.72 10.82
CA ALA A 69 19.33 1.40 10.22
C ALA A 69 17.84 1.10 10.01
N TRP A 70 16.99 1.44 10.99
CA TRP A 70 15.52 1.35 10.83
C TRP A 70 14.99 2.26 9.72
N ALA A 71 15.49 3.50 9.64
CA ALA A 71 15.11 4.42 8.58
C ALA A 71 15.47 3.88 7.20
N ASN A 72 16.62 3.20 7.08
CA ASN A 72 17.04 2.61 5.82
C ASN A 72 16.03 1.55 5.34
N ILE A 73 15.64 0.60 6.20
CA ILE A 73 14.62 -0.42 5.84
C ILE A 73 13.31 0.25 5.44
N TYR A 74 12.82 1.21 6.23
CA TYR A 74 11.59 1.95 5.91
C TYR A 74 11.65 2.59 4.53
N GLN A 75 12.73 3.33 4.23
CA GLN A 75 12.89 4.06 2.97
C GLN A 75 12.88 3.11 1.76
N LYS A 76 13.54 1.96 1.84
CA LYS A 76 13.56 0.99 0.73
C LYS A 76 12.20 0.31 0.57
N ALA A 77 11.58 -0.12 1.67
CA ALA A 77 10.27 -0.76 1.64
C ALA A 77 9.16 0.17 1.13
N ILE A 78 9.12 1.43 1.59
CA ILE A 78 8.09 2.39 1.12
C ILE A 78 8.31 2.77 -0.35
N ARG A 79 9.57 2.90 -0.78
CA ARG A 79 9.90 3.12 -2.20
C ARG A 79 9.38 1.97 -3.07
N LEU A 80 9.55 0.71 -2.64
CA LEU A 80 8.97 -0.43 -3.34
C LEU A 80 7.44 -0.31 -3.41
N ALA A 81 6.76 0.00 -2.30
CA ALA A 81 5.31 0.18 -2.30
C ALA A 81 4.85 1.25 -3.30
N GLU A 82 5.51 2.40 -3.33
CA GLU A 82 5.20 3.46 -4.29
C GLU A 82 5.49 3.05 -5.74
N MET A 83 6.60 2.36 -5.98
CA MET A 83 6.93 1.84 -7.31
C MET A 83 5.88 0.83 -7.82
N GLN A 84 5.30 0.02 -6.94
CA GLN A 84 4.24 -0.92 -7.33
C GLN A 84 2.98 -0.19 -7.85
N ASN A 85 2.70 1.06 -7.42
CA ASN A 85 1.62 1.85 -8.01
C ASN A 85 1.82 2.07 -9.52
N LEU A 86 3.08 2.13 -9.97
CA LEU A 86 3.41 2.37 -11.37
C LEU A 86 3.13 1.16 -12.27
N LEU A 87 2.84 -0.02 -11.71
CA LEU A 87 2.50 -1.21 -12.51
C LEU A 87 1.03 -1.21 -12.96
N PHE A 88 0.14 -0.44 -12.34
CA PHE A 88 -1.29 -0.43 -12.67
C PHE A 88 -1.62 0.17 -14.04
N PHE A 89 -0.74 1.02 -14.57
CA PHE A 89 -0.95 1.75 -15.82
C PHE A 89 0.13 1.45 -16.87
N ARG A 90 0.77 0.27 -16.77
CA ARG A 90 1.73 -0.17 -17.78
C ARG A 90 1.02 -0.50 -19.09
N ASN A 91 1.68 -0.19 -20.20
CA ASN A 91 1.15 -0.42 -21.54
C ASN A 91 1.63 -1.78 -22.07
N ARG A 92 1.04 -2.87 -21.57
CA ARG A 92 1.35 -4.24 -21.98
C ARG A 92 0.13 -5.14 -21.83
N ASP A 93 0.06 -6.22 -22.62
CA ASP A 93 -1.15 -7.04 -22.72
C ASP A 93 -1.54 -7.72 -21.40
N GLU A 94 -0.57 -8.10 -20.58
CA GLU A 94 -0.82 -8.74 -19.30
C GLU A 94 -1.53 -7.83 -18.29
N VAL A 95 -1.41 -6.51 -18.44
CA VAL A 95 -2.13 -5.54 -17.59
C VAL A 95 -3.65 -5.64 -17.80
N LYS A 96 -4.10 -6.16 -18.94
CA LYS A 96 -5.52 -6.43 -19.21
C LYS A 96 -6.04 -7.64 -18.45
N ASP A 97 -5.17 -8.52 -17.95
CA ASP A 97 -5.55 -9.64 -17.09
C ASP A 97 -5.88 -9.11 -15.68
N PRO A 98 -7.08 -9.35 -15.14
CA PRO A 98 -7.46 -8.87 -13.80
C PRO A 98 -6.52 -9.37 -12.69
N ARG A 99 -5.84 -10.51 -12.90
CA ARG A 99 -4.85 -11.03 -11.95
C ARG A 99 -3.61 -10.14 -11.83
N TRP A 100 -3.29 -9.33 -12.85
CA TRP A 100 -2.19 -8.38 -12.81
C TRP A 100 -2.44 -7.30 -11.76
N GLY A 101 -3.62 -6.69 -11.81
CA GLY A 101 -4.04 -5.67 -10.85
C GLY A 101 -4.08 -6.23 -9.42
N ALA A 102 -4.60 -7.46 -9.25
CA ALA A 102 -4.63 -8.12 -7.95
C ALA A 102 -3.21 -8.40 -7.40
N ALA A 103 -2.33 -9.01 -8.20
CA ALA A 103 -0.95 -9.30 -7.78
C ALA A 103 -0.14 -8.03 -7.49
N THR A 104 -0.35 -6.97 -8.29
CA THR A 104 0.26 -5.66 -8.06
C THR A 104 -0.22 -5.06 -6.74
N ALA A 105 -1.53 -5.07 -6.49
CA ALA A 105 -2.11 -4.56 -5.24
C ALA A 105 -1.61 -5.33 -4.02
N GLU A 106 -1.54 -6.65 -4.11
CA GLU A 106 -1.03 -7.52 -3.03
C GLU A 106 0.45 -7.25 -2.74
N THR A 107 1.28 -7.14 -3.80
CA THR A 107 2.72 -6.85 -3.64
C THR A 107 2.94 -5.45 -3.06
N ARG A 108 2.18 -4.45 -3.53
CA ARG A 108 2.18 -3.10 -2.96
C ARG A 108 1.83 -3.12 -1.48
N GLN A 109 0.77 -3.84 -1.10
CA GLN A 109 0.34 -3.92 0.29
C GLN A 109 1.39 -4.61 1.17
N ALA A 110 1.99 -5.71 0.70
CA ALA A 110 3.07 -6.38 1.43
C ALA A 110 4.28 -5.46 1.66
N ALA A 111 4.65 -4.64 0.67
CA ALA A 111 5.72 -3.65 0.80
C ALA A 111 5.34 -2.53 1.79
N ALA A 112 4.10 -2.04 1.74
CA ALA A 112 3.59 -1.03 2.67
C ALA A 112 3.54 -1.57 4.12
N ASP A 113 3.12 -2.81 4.31
CA ASP A 113 3.11 -3.48 5.61
C ASP A 113 4.51 -3.60 6.20
N LEU A 114 5.49 -4.01 5.38
CA LEU A 114 6.89 -4.04 5.77
C LEU A 114 7.38 -2.64 6.16
N ALA A 115 7.08 -1.63 5.34
CA ALA A 115 7.45 -0.25 5.61
C ALA A 115 6.85 0.25 6.93
N ASN A 116 5.56 0.00 7.18
CA ASN A 116 4.89 0.39 8.41
C ASN A 116 5.49 -0.28 9.66
N ALA A 117 5.86 -1.57 9.55
CA ALA A 117 6.54 -2.27 10.64
C ALA A 117 7.94 -1.68 10.91
N ALA A 118 8.70 -1.37 9.85
CA ALA A 118 10.00 -0.71 9.97
C ALA A 118 9.87 0.71 10.53
N LEU A 119 8.82 1.45 10.17
CA LEU A 119 8.50 2.78 10.71
C LEU A 119 8.18 2.72 12.21
N PHE A 120 7.49 1.67 12.66
CA PHE A 120 7.29 1.46 14.09
C PHE A 120 8.63 1.27 14.81
N GLY A 121 9.52 0.43 14.29
CA GLY A 121 10.88 0.25 14.84
C GLY A 121 11.70 1.53 14.81
N LEU A 122 11.62 2.31 13.72
CA LEU A 122 12.24 3.63 13.59
C LEU A 122 11.79 4.60 14.68
N ARG A 123 10.50 4.63 15.00
CA ARG A 123 9.91 5.52 16.01
C ARG A 123 10.09 5.00 17.44
N ASN A 124 10.33 3.70 17.61
CA ASN A 124 10.34 3.02 18.91
C ASN A 124 11.50 2.01 19.01
N VAL A 125 12.75 2.44 18.78
CA VAL A 125 13.93 1.55 18.67
C VAL A 125 14.04 0.56 19.84
N GLN A 126 13.75 0.99 21.07
CA GLN A 126 13.83 0.14 22.28
C GLN A 126 12.76 -0.97 22.34
N LYS A 127 11.68 -0.85 21.55
CA LYS A 127 10.56 -1.80 21.48
C LYS A 127 10.40 -2.42 20.10
N ALA A 128 11.41 -2.27 19.24
CA ALA A 128 11.30 -2.66 17.85
C ALA A 128 11.27 -4.19 17.70
N ASP A 129 10.31 -4.69 16.91
CA ASP A 129 10.16 -6.12 16.62
C ASP A 129 10.78 -6.45 15.27
N TYR A 130 12.08 -6.75 15.27
CA TYR A 130 12.78 -7.12 14.05
C TYR A 130 12.30 -8.46 13.46
N GLU A 131 11.92 -9.42 14.29
CA GLU A 131 11.40 -10.71 13.82
C GLU A 131 10.07 -10.53 13.09
N GLY A 132 9.18 -9.69 13.61
CA GLY A 132 7.94 -9.30 12.93
C GLY A 132 8.18 -8.60 11.60
N VAL A 133 9.17 -7.71 11.53
CA VAL A 133 9.60 -7.03 10.29
C VAL A 133 10.16 -8.06 9.30
N ARG A 134 10.99 -9.00 9.75
CA ARG A 134 11.58 -10.05 8.92
C ARG A 134 10.49 -10.95 8.29
N LYS A 135 9.46 -11.32 9.04
CA LYS A 135 8.32 -12.09 8.50
C LYS A 135 7.63 -11.36 7.35
N LYS A 136 7.39 -10.05 7.50
CA LYS A 136 6.79 -9.23 6.44
C LYS A 136 7.69 -9.11 5.20
N TYR A 137 9.00 -9.07 5.40
CA TYR A 137 9.96 -9.10 4.30
C TYR A 137 9.93 -10.43 3.53
N VAL A 138 9.77 -11.57 4.21
CA VAL A 138 9.54 -12.86 3.56
C VAL A 138 8.23 -12.84 2.77
N THR A 139 7.15 -12.31 3.33
CA THR A 139 5.87 -12.17 2.62
C THR A 139 6.00 -11.31 1.36
N LEU A 140 6.73 -10.19 1.41
CA LEU A 140 7.01 -9.37 0.21
C LEU A 140 7.74 -10.17 -0.88
N ALA A 141 8.76 -10.95 -0.52
CA ALA A 141 9.45 -11.81 -1.49
C ALA A 141 8.48 -12.83 -2.12
N GLN A 142 7.57 -13.39 -1.33
CA GLN A 142 6.57 -14.36 -1.80
C GLN A 142 5.58 -13.73 -2.80
N THR A 143 5.06 -12.53 -2.52
CA THR A 143 4.12 -11.84 -3.42
C THR A 143 4.78 -11.44 -4.75
N CYS A 144 6.03 -10.98 -4.72
CA CYS A 144 6.83 -10.78 -5.94
C CYS A 144 6.91 -12.07 -6.78
N ASN A 145 7.20 -13.20 -6.14
CA ASN A 145 7.31 -14.50 -6.82
C ASN A 145 5.98 -14.99 -7.39
N VAL A 146 4.84 -14.68 -6.77
CA VAL A 146 3.51 -15.01 -7.30
C VAL A 146 3.25 -14.25 -8.60
N CYS A 147 3.57 -12.94 -8.63
CA CYS A 147 3.47 -12.13 -9.84
C CYS A 147 4.39 -12.68 -10.94
N HIS A 148 5.67 -12.95 -10.63
CA HIS A 148 6.65 -13.48 -11.59
C HIS A 148 6.22 -14.84 -12.19
N LYS A 149 5.76 -15.79 -11.38
CA LYS A 149 5.27 -17.09 -11.88
C LYS A 149 4.10 -16.96 -12.86
N THR A 150 3.32 -15.90 -12.72
CA THR A 150 2.14 -15.66 -13.56
C THR A 150 2.49 -14.92 -14.85
N PHE A 151 3.35 -13.89 -14.76
CA PHE A 151 3.54 -12.91 -15.83
C PHE A 151 4.99 -12.75 -16.34
N ALA A 152 5.97 -13.40 -15.71
CA ALA A 152 7.39 -13.31 -16.04
C ALA A 152 8.14 -14.57 -15.56
N ARG A 153 7.87 -15.72 -16.20
CA ARG A 153 8.35 -17.03 -15.73
C ARG A 153 9.86 -17.22 -15.80
N ASP A 154 10.52 -16.43 -16.65
CA ASP A 154 11.96 -16.32 -16.80
C ASP A 154 12.60 -15.43 -15.73
N ALA A 155 11.81 -14.66 -14.98
CA ALA A 155 12.32 -13.85 -13.89
C ALA A 155 12.91 -14.72 -12.77
N PRO A 156 14.03 -14.29 -12.15
CA PRO A 156 14.64 -15.04 -11.07
C PRO A 156 13.70 -15.13 -9.87
N THR A 157 13.80 -16.25 -9.14
CA THR A 157 13.10 -16.39 -7.85
C THR A 157 13.69 -15.41 -6.84
N ILE A 158 12.83 -14.55 -6.31
CA ILE A 158 13.17 -13.55 -5.30
C ILE A 158 13.37 -14.26 -3.96
N LYS A 159 14.54 -14.05 -3.35
CA LYS A 159 14.89 -14.59 -2.05
C LYS A 159 14.85 -13.47 -1.01
N PRO A 160 14.27 -13.70 0.18
CA PRO A 160 14.42 -12.79 1.30
C PRO A 160 15.84 -12.86 1.88
#